data_AF-A0A2N3NF58-F1
#
_entry.id   AF-A0A2N3NF58-F1
#
_cell.length_a   1.000
_cell.length_b   1.000
_cell.length_c   1.000
_cell.angle_alpha   90.00
_cell.angle_beta   90.00
_cell.angle_gamma   90.00
#
_symmetry.space_group_name_H-M   'P 1'
#
loop_
_entity.id
_entity.type
_entity.pdbx_description
1 polymer ?
#
loop_
_entity_poly.entity_id
_entity_poly.type
_entity_poly.pdbx_seq_one_letter_code
_entity_poly.pdbx_strand_id
1 'polypeptide(L)'
;MRSSVLAGLYVCHNGNFLCPIIAGEPLSYCNGACYSTFMYTCSGGALAQLPRLEGAFTLTVSNPKIEADGWPVTACSQHLWIGGETCSYCPAETVGEENCPPGNVTALYAPSGLATMVPGGQQYYLDPYWFVGYTQAHSASIPSGSTVGGFAAFENGGFVNLNEGALGWVACYPTASGGGDGRWTLSARNETNANVGQGCFAVNLKVTPAEAPAAWQYT
;
A
#
# COMPACT_ATOMS: atom_id res chain seq x y z
N MET A 1 -2.91 41.12 -9.13
CA MET A 1 -1.73 40.26 -9.39
C MET A 1 -1.52 39.38 -8.17
N ARG A 2 -1.94 38.10 -8.22
CA ARG A 2 -1.56 37.08 -7.22
C ARG A 2 -0.63 36.10 -7.91
N SER A 3 0.64 36.45 -7.93
CA SER A 3 1.73 35.54 -8.27
C SER A 3 2.19 34.90 -6.97
N SER A 4 2.04 33.57 -6.82
CA SER A 4 2.89 32.66 -6.01
C SER A 4 2.14 31.40 -5.50
N VAL A 5 1.78 30.45 -6.37
CA VAL A 5 1.59 29.02 -6.00
C VAL A 5 1.92 28.11 -7.20
N LEU A 6 3.14 28.16 -7.72
CA LEU A 6 3.60 27.24 -8.79
C LEU A 6 4.87 26.45 -8.42
N ALA A 7 5.54 26.79 -7.32
CA ALA A 7 6.69 26.03 -6.83
C ALA A 7 6.17 24.83 -6.02
N GLY A 8 6.15 23.62 -6.61
CA GLY A 8 5.96 22.38 -5.86
C GLY A 8 4.95 21.37 -6.42
N LEU A 9 4.26 21.67 -7.53
CA LEU A 9 3.34 20.74 -8.21
C LEU A 9 3.94 20.02 -9.42
N TYR A 10 5.04 20.52 -9.96
CA TYR A 10 5.69 19.97 -11.14
C TYR A 10 7.21 19.89 -10.92
N VAL A 11 7.84 18.93 -11.60
CA VAL A 11 9.29 18.81 -11.81
C VAL A 11 9.60 19.08 -13.27
N CYS A 12 10.69 19.81 -13.54
CA CYS A 12 11.12 20.14 -14.90
C CYS A 12 12.19 19.13 -15.34
N HIS A 13 11.95 18.49 -16.48
CA HIS A 13 12.87 17.60 -17.17
C HIS A 13 13.36 18.27 -18.44
N ASN A 14 14.67 18.16 -18.71
CA ASN A 14 15.33 18.69 -19.92
C ASN A 14 15.09 20.20 -20.20
N GLY A 15 14.71 20.97 -19.17
CA GLY A 15 14.51 22.42 -19.24
C GLY A 15 13.21 22.88 -19.93
N ASN A 16 12.44 21.97 -20.54
CA ASN A 16 11.25 22.33 -21.31
C ASN A 16 10.03 21.40 -21.11
N PHE A 17 10.16 20.33 -20.34
CA PHE A 17 9.09 19.37 -20.12
C PHE A 17 8.71 19.30 -18.65
N LEU A 18 7.44 19.52 -18.35
CA LEU A 18 6.94 19.52 -16.97
C LEU A 18 6.20 18.23 -16.67
N CYS A 19 6.68 17.51 -15.65
CA CYS A 19 5.98 16.36 -15.10
C CYS A 19 5.33 16.70 -13.75
N PRO A 20 4.10 16.23 -13.49
CA PRO A 20 3.44 16.51 -12.23
C PRO A 20 4.14 15.76 -11.09
N ILE A 21 3.93 16.25 -9.87
CA ILE A 21 4.28 15.56 -8.63
C ILE A 21 3.00 14.93 -8.09
N ILE A 22 2.92 13.60 -8.05
CA ILE A 22 1.74 12.83 -7.62
C ILE A 22 2.10 12.04 -6.37
N ALA A 23 1.28 12.13 -5.31
CA ALA A 23 1.54 11.43 -4.04
C ALA A 23 2.96 11.64 -3.46
N GLY A 24 3.52 12.83 -3.69
CA GLY A 24 4.90 13.15 -3.29
C GLY A 24 5.98 12.68 -4.27
N GLU A 25 5.65 11.83 -5.24
CA GLU A 25 6.56 11.38 -6.30
C GLU A 25 6.67 12.44 -7.41
N PRO A 26 7.86 13.01 -7.65
CA PRO A 26 8.13 13.71 -8.90
C PRO A 26 8.18 12.69 -10.04
N LEU A 27 7.15 12.69 -10.90
CA LEU A 27 7.10 11.72 -11.98
C LEU A 27 8.33 11.84 -12.89
N SER A 28 8.86 10.69 -13.29
CA SER A 28 10.00 10.60 -14.21
C SER A 28 9.57 10.87 -15.64
N TYR A 29 10.55 11.09 -16.51
CA TYR A 29 10.34 11.43 -17.92
C TYR A 29 10.93 10.37 -18.85
N CYS A 30 10.14 9.92 -19.83
CA CYS A 30 10.58 9.03 -20.89
C CYS A 30 9.99 9.49 -22.23
N ASN A 31 10.83 10.02 -23.12
CA ASN A 31 10.51 10.37 -24.51
C ASN A 31 9.14 11.06 -24.71
N GLY A 32 8.87 12.12 -23.95
CA GLY A 32 7.64 12.90 -24.07
C GLY A 32 6.50 12.46 -23.15
N ALA A 33 6.70 11.45 -22.30
CA ALA A 33 5.72 10.99 -21.32
C ALA A 33 6.26 11.10 -19.89
N CYS A 34 5.36 11.45 -18.96
CA CYS A 34 5.61 11.32 -17.52
C CYS A 34 5.20 9.92 -17.06
N TYR A 35 5.96 9.32 -16.17
CA TYR A 35 5.64 8.01 -15.61
C TYR A 35 6.02 7.89 -14.14
N SER A 36 5.28 7.03 -13.44
CA SER A 36 5.61 6.64 -12.07
C SER A 36 6.66 5.54 -12.07
N THR A 37 7.73 5.75 -11.31
CA THR A 37 8.79 4.79 -11.05
C THR A 37 8.33 3.62 -10.18
N PHE A 38 7.15 3.71 -9.56
CA PHE A 38 6.53 2.58 -8.84
C PHE A 38 5.92 1.53 -9.77
N MET A 39 5.75 1.84 -11.06
CA MET A 39 5.12 0.92 -12.03
C MET A 39 5.93 0.73 -13.31
N TYR A 40 6.75 1.71 -13.68
CA TYR A 40 7.44 1.73 -14.97
C TYR A 40 8.92 2.10 -14.84
N THR A 41 9.68 1.70 -15.84
CA THR A 41 11.07 2.11 -16.07
C THR A 41 11.24 2.61 -17.51
N CYS A 42 12.29 3.39 -17.75
CA CYS A 42 12.64 3.88 -19.08
C CYS A 42 14.06 3.42 -19.42
N SER A 43 14.20 2.66 -20.51
CA SER A 43 15.50 2.23 -21.01
C SER A 43 15.58 2.45 -22.51
N GLY A 44 16.63 3.10 -22.99
CA GLY A 44 16.80 3.42 -24.41
C GLY A 44 15.68 4.29 -25.00
N GLY A 45 14.99 5.09 -24.16
CA GLY A 45 13.84 5.90 -24.59
C GLY A 45 12.53 5.12 -24.74
N ALA A 46 12.51 3.83 -24.41
CA ALA A 46 11.30 3.01 -24.37
C ALA A 46 10.81 2.86 -22.92
N LEU A 47 9.52 3.17 -22.72
CA LEU A 47 8.83 2.94 -21.47
C LEU A 47 8.45 1.46 -21.36
N ALA A 48 8.79 0.83 -20.25
CA ALA A 48 8.44 -0.56 -19.95
C ALA A 48 7.85 -0.66 -18.55
N GLN A 49 6.86 -1.52 -18.36
CA GLN A 49 6.33 -1.83 -17.03
C GLN A 49 7.38 -2.61 -16.23
N LEU A 50 7.48 -2.34 -14.94
CA LEU A 50 8.31 -3.14 -14.03
C LEU A 50 7.80 -4.60 -13.99
N PRO A 51 8.69 -5.58 -13.76
CA PRO A 51 8.26 -6.95 -13.49
C PRO A 51 7.32 -7.02 -12.29
N ARG A 52 6.29 -7.86 -12.37
CA ARG A 52 5.44 -8.15 -11.21
C ARG A 52 6.25 -8.99 -10.22
N LEU A 53 6.17 -8.62 -8.95
CA LEU A 53 6.73 -9.42 -7.88
C LEU A 53 5.80 -10.61 -7.61
N GLU A 54 6.39 -11.80 -7.53
CA GLU A 54 5.77 -13.01 -7.00
C GLU A 54 6.40 -13.36 -5.65
N GLY A 55 5.59 -13.80 -4.68
CA GLY A 55 6.07 -14.11 -3.33
C GLY A 55 5.78 -13.02 -2.30
N ALA A 56 6.49 -13.07 -1.17
CA ALA A 56 6.24 -12.18 -0.05
C ALA A 56 6.95 -10.83 -0.12
N PHE A 57 6.31 -9.82 0.43
CA PHE A 57 6.81 -8.46 0.49
C PHE A 57 6.27 -7.67 1.68
N THR A 58 7.03 -6.69 2.13
CA THR A 58 6.58 -5.64 3.04
C THR A 58 6.28 -4.36 2.27
N LEU A 59 5.53 -3.46 2.91
CA LEU A 59 5.19 -2.16 2.36
C LEU A 59 5.65 -1.05 3.30
N THR A 60 6.21 0.00 2.72
CA THR A 60 6.52 1.26 3.41
C THR A 60 5.93 2.43 2.65
N VAL A 61 5.44 3.42 3.37
CA VAL A 61 4.93 4.66 2.76
C VAL A 61 6.07 5.42 2.07
N SER A 62 5.77 5.98 0.90
CA SER A 62 6.63 6.89 0.18
C SER A 62 5.85 8.13 -0.19
N ASN A 63 6.07 9.20 0.56
CA ASN A 63 5.73 10.57 0.23
C ASN A 63 6.62 11.50 1.11
N PRO A 64 7.73 12.03 0.58
CA PRO A 64 8.71 12.79 1.38
C PRO A 64 8.16 14.14 1.91
N LYS A 65 6.91 14.48 1.61
CA LYS A 65 6.25 15.72 2.07
C LYS A 65 5.37 15.51 3.31
N ILE A 66 5.27 14.29 3.84
CA ILE A 66 4.45 13.98 5.03
C ILE A 66 5.28 13.29 6.10
N GLU A 67 4.82 13.37 7.35
CA GLU A 67 5.48 12.76 8.51
C GLU A 67 5.58 11.23 8.39
N ALA A 68 4.57 10.60 7.78
CA ALA A 68 4.51 9.16 7.62
C ALA A 68 5.45 8.60 6.52
N ASP A 69 6.30 9.42 5.89
CA ASP A 69 7.29 8.92 4.92
C ASP A 69 8.20 7.87 5.57
N GLY A 70 8.36 6.73 4.89
CA GLY A 70 9.13 5.59 5.39
C GLY A 70 8.46 4.77 6.50
N TRP A 71 7.27 5.14 6.97
CA TRP A 71 6.55 4.34 7.97
C TRP A 71 6.11 2.99 7.38
N PRO A 72 6.11 1.91 8.16
CA PRO A 72 5.66 0.61 7.70
C PRO A 72 4.14 0.57 7.53
N VAL A 73 3.67 -0.33 6.66
CA VAL A 73 2.28 -0.77 6.70
C VAL A 73 2.17 -1.96 7.65
N THR A 74 1.21 -1.92 8.59
CA THR A 74 1.02 -2.97 9.60
C THR A 74 -0.39 -3.51 9.61
N ALA A 75 -0.55 -4.82 9.79
CA ALA A 75 -1.81 -5.51 9.94
C ALA A 75 -2.26 -5.47 11.41
N CYS A 76 -3.48 -4.99 11.65
CA CYS A 76 -4.14 -5.11 12.95
C CYS A 76 -5.65 -4.93 12.83
N SER A 77 -6.43 -5.60 13.68
CA SER A 77 -7.90 -5.50 13.69
C SER A 77 -8.50 -5.73 12.30
N GLN A 78 -8.00 -6.74 11.60
CA GLN A 78 -8.40 -7.11 10.22
C GLN A 78 -8.23 -6.01 9.15
N HIS A 79 -7.41 -4.99 9.41
CA HIS A 79 -7.09 -3.93 8.46
C HIS A 79 -5.58 -3.68 8.35
N LEU A 80 -5.15 -3.16 7.20
CA LEU A 80 -3.81 -2.61 7.02
C LEU A 80 -3.81 -1.13 7.39
N TRP A 81 -2.85 -0.76 8.22
CA TRP A 81 -2.62 0.57 8.77
C TRP A 81 -1.27 1.09 8.35
N ILE A 82 -1.07 2.40 8.45
CA ILE A 82 0.24 3.04 8.31
C ILE A 82 0.75 3.38 9.71
N GLY A 83 1.97 2.91 10.02
CA GLY A 83 2.59 3.00 11.34
C GLY A 83 1.98 2.03 12.36
N GLY A 84 2.47 2.09 13.61
CA GLY A 84 2.07 1.19 14.68
C GLY A 84 2.80 -0.15 14.70
N GLU A 85 2.31 -1.07 15.53
CA GLU A 85 2.83 -2.43 15.66
C GLU A 85 1.95 -3.42 14.89
N THR A 86 2.58 -4.47 14.36
CA THR A 86 1.87 -5.59 13.74
C THR A 86 1.17 -6.42 14.81
N CYS A 87 -0.13 -6.64 14.66
CA CYS A 87 -0.90 -7.52 15.52
C CYS A 87 -0.94 -8.92 14.89
N SER A 88 -0.32 -9.87 15.57
CA SER A 88 -0.26 -11.26 15.15
C SER A 88 -0.47 -12.19 16.34
N TYR A 89 -0.78 -13.45 16.04
CA TYR A 89 -0.95 -14.49 17.05
C TYR A 89 -0.37 -15.80 16.55
N CYS A 90 0.27 -16.54 17.45
CA CYS A 90 0.65 -17.92 17.22
C CYS A 90 0.18 -18.81 18.40
N PRO A 91 -0.59 -19.88 18.15
CA PRO A 91 -1.00 -20.82 19.20
C PRO A 91 0.12 -21.84 19.48
N ALA A 92 1.27 -21.38 19.98
CA ALA A 92 2.48 -22.19 20.16
C ALA A 92 2.24 -23.49 20.95
N GLU A 93 1.35 -23.47 21.94
CA GLU A 93 0.98 -24.67 22.72
C GLU A 93 0.35 -25.78 21.85
N THR A 94 -0.30 -25.42 20.75
CA THR A 94 -0.93 -26.36 19.82
C THR A 94 -0.03 -26.71 18.65
N VAL A 95 0.74 -25.74 18.12
CA VAL A 95 1.50 -25.91 16.88
C VAL A 95 3.00 -26.14 17.09
N GLY A 96 3.52 -25.96 18.30
CA GLY A 96 4.96 -25.96 18.60
C GLY A 96 5.59 -24.59 18.34
N GLU A 97 6.48 -24.17 19.24
CA GLU A 97 7.18 -22.87 19.17
C GLU A 97 8.02 -22.74 17.90
N GLU A 98 8.60 -23.84 17.43
CA GLU A 98 9.37 -23.92 16.19
C GLU A 98 8.54 -23.61 14.93
N ASN A 99 7.21 -23.68 15.03
CA ASN A 99 6.27 -23.35 13.97
C ASN A 99 5.63 -21.97 14.17
N CYS A 100 6.19 -21.13 15.04
CA CYS A 100 5.77 -19.74 15.23
C CYS A 100 6.77 -18.79 14.54
N PRO A 101 6.39 -18.13 13.44
CA PRO A 101 7.18 -17.05 12.88
C PRO A 101 7.22 -15.86 13.84
N PRO A 102 8.18 -14.92 13.69
CA PRO A 102 8.36 -13.81 14.62
C PRO A 102 7.11 -12.93 14.83
N GLY A 103 6.26 -12.78 13.82
CA GLY A 103 4.98 -12.08 13.93
C GLY A 103 5.08 -10.57 14.17
N ASN A 104 6.28 -9.99 14.12
CA ASN A 104 6.54 -8.58 14.44
C ASN A 104 6.54 -7.66 13.20
N VAL A 105 6.44 -8.21 12.00
CA VAL A 105 6.35 -7.48 10.74
C VAL A 105 5.14 -7.93 9.95
N THR A 106 4.54 -7.01 9.22
CA THR A 106 3.46 -7.33 8.28
C THR A 106 4.03 -7.52 6.89
N ALA A 107 3.99 -8.76 6.42
CA ALA A 107 4.27 -9.10 5.04
C ALA A 107 3.00 -9.60 4.33
N LEU A 108 2.83 -9.12 3.10
CA LEU A 108 1.84 -9.56 2.14
C LEU A 108 2.46 -10.64 1.24
N TYR A 109 1.63 -11.35 0.50
CA TYR A 109 2.02 -12.37 -0.46
C TYR A 109 1.27 -12.14 -1.77
N ALA A 110 2.01 -11.88 -2.85
CA ALA A 110 1.41 -11.63 -4.15
C ALA A 110 0.75 -12.91 -4.70
N PRO A 111 -0.43 -12.83 -5.34
CA PRO A 111 -1.12 -11.60 -5.75
C PRO A 111 -2.23 -11.10 -4.80
N SER A 112 -2.57 -11.84 -3.74
CA SER A 112 -3.80 -11.54 -2.96
C SER A 112 -3.78 -12.01 -1.50
N GLY A 113 -2.65 -12.46 -0.96
CA GLY A 113 -2.56 -13.04 0.38
C GLY A 113 -1.80 -12.18 1.37
N LEU A 114 -1.94 -12.49 2.65
CA LEU A 114 -0.95 -12.16 3.66
C LEU A 114 0.05 -13.32 3.77
N ALA A 115 1.31 -13.02 4.11
CA ALA A 115 2.36 -14.03 4.25
C ALA A 115 2.22 -14.77 5.59
N THR A 116 1.19 -15.61 5.71
CA THR A 116 0.83 -16.36 6.92
C THR A 116 0.91 -17.87 6.73
N MET A 117 0.96 -18.61 7.84
CA MET A 117 0.87 -20.09 7.82
C MET A 117 -0.50 -20.63 8.14
N VAL A 118 -1.40 -19.82 8.67
CA VAL A 118 -2.72 -20.29 9.12
C VAL A 118 -3.46 -21.02 7.99
N PRO A 119 -4.03 -22.22 8.24
CA PRO A 119 -4.80 -22.93 7.23
C PRO A 119 -5.92 -22.09 6.62
N GLY A 120 -5.97 -22.04 5.29
CA GLY A 120 -6.86 -21.18 4.53
C GLY A 120 -6.29 -19.78 4.22
N GLY A 121 -5.16 -19.43 4.85
CA GLY A 121 -4.49 -18.15 4.68
C GLY A 121 -5.31 -16.96 5.18
N GLN A 122 -4.87 -15.77 4.82
CA GLN A 122 -5.63 -14.54 4.97
C GLN A 122 -5.51 -13.75 3.67
N GLN A 123 -6.63 -13.27 3.15
CA GLN A 123 -6.70 -12.59 1.87
C GLN A 123 -6.98 -11.11 2.09
N TYR A 124 -6.20 -10.23 1.46
CA TYR A 124 -6.49 -8.79 1.49
C TYR A 124 -7.52 -8.40 0.42
N TYR A 125 -8.30 -7.38 0.72
CA TYR A 125 -9.37 -6.83 -0.12
C TYR A 125 -9.55 -5.34 0.17
N LEU A 126 -10.35 -4.65 -0.65
CA LEU A 126 -10.87 -3.33 -0.32
C LEU A 126 -12.27 -3.50 0.24
N ASP A 127 -12.49 -3.04 1.47
CA ASP A 127 -13.81 -3.10 2.11
C ASP A 127 -14.80 -2.12 1.42
N PRO A 128 -16.10 -2.13 1.79
CA PRO A 128 -17.10 -1.23 1.19
C PRO A 128 -16.80 0.28 1.40
N TYR A 129 -15.90 0.62 2.32
CA TYR A 129 -15.44 1.97 2.60
C TYR A 129 -14.05 2.27 2.00
N TRP A 130 -13.52 1.34 1.21
CA TRP A 130 -12.22 1.41 0.52
C TRP A 130 -11.01 1.39 1.44
N PHE A 131 -11.14 0.92 2.68
CA PHE A 131 -10.00 0.54 3.51
C PHE A 131 -9.42 -0.78 3.01
N VAL A 132 -8.11 -0.96 3.20
CA VAL A 132 -7.47 -2.24 2.90
C VAL A 132 -7.70 -3.19 4.08
N GLY A 133 -8.69 -4.06 3.94
CA GLY A 133 -9.02 -5.10 4.90
C GLY A 133 -8.33 -6.42 4.58
N TYR A 134 -8.38 -7.37 5.52
CA TYR A 134 -8.01 -8.76 5.26
C TYR A 134 -8.92 -9.74 5.99
N THR A 135 -9.04 -10.95 5.46
CA THR A 135 -9.92 -11.97 6.05
C THR A 135 -9.41 -12.42 7.42
N GLN A 136 -10.34 -12.68 8.33
CA GLN A 136 -10.00 -13.34 9.59
C GLN A 136 -9.38 -14.71 9.31
N ALA A 137 -8.42 -15.11 10.13
CA ALA A 137 -7.88 -16.46 10.13
C ALA A 137 -8.98 -17.53 10.19
N HIS A 138 -8.78 -18.63 9.45
CA HIS A 138 -9.74 -19.73 9.29
C HIS A 138 -11.11 -19.31 8.70
N SER A 139 -11.23 -18.11 8.14
CA SER A 139 -12.46 -17.59 7.57
C SER A 139 -12.22 -17.04 6.17
N ALA A 140 -13.11 -17.38 5.24
CA ALA A 140 -13.18 -16.78 3.92
C ALA A 140 -14.23 -15.64 3.85
N SER A 141 -14.76 -15.21 5.01
CA SER A 141 -15.80 -14.18 5.05
C SER A 141 -15.23 -12.81 4.63
N ILE A 142 -15.84 -12.23 3.59
CA ILE A 142 -15.55 -10.89 3.10
C ILE A 142 -16.87 -10.10 3.12
N PRO A 143 -16.91 -8.86 3.64
CA PRO A 143 -18.11 -8.05 3.66
C PRO A 143 -18.72 -7.84 2.27
N SER A 144 -20.05 -7.84 2.17
CA SER A 144 -20.75 -7.52 0.93
C SER A 144 -20.41 -6.09 0.46
N GLY A 145 -20.14 -5.93 -0.84
CA GLY A 145 -19.71 -4.67 -1.43
C GLY A 145 -18.19 -4.46 -1.44
N SER A 146 -17.41 -5.43 -0.93
CA SER A 146 -15.95 -5.39 -1.02
C SER A 146 -15.46 -5.67 -2.44
N THR A 147 -14.28 -5.14 -2.77
CA THR A 147 -13.54 -5.44 -4.02
C THR A 147 -12.39 -6.39 -3.72
N VAL A 148 -12.31 -7.48 -4.46
CA VAL A 148 -11.30 -8.53 -4.30
C VAL A 148 -10.40 -8.57 -5.53
N GLY A 149 -9.09 -8.64 -5.31
CA GLY A 149 -8.12 -8.67 -6.40
C GLY A 149 -7.94 -7.32 -7.10
N GLY A 150 -7.31 -7.34 -8.28
CA GLY A 150 -6.95 -6.12 -9.00
C GLY A 150 -5.82 -5.35 -8.33
N PHE A 151 -4.91 -6.04 -7.65
CA PHE A 151 -3.70 -5.45 -7.05
C PHE A 151 -2.44 -5.97 -7.74
N ALA A 152 -1.37 -5.20 -7.66
CA ALA A 152 -0.06 -5.63 -8.15
C ALA A 152 1.04 -5.09 -7.23
N ALA A 153 2.01 -5.94 -6.91
CA ALA A 153 3.32 -5.53 -6.42
C ALA A 153 4.32 -5.59 -7.58
N PHE A 154 5.13 -4.55 -7.74
CA PHE A 154 6.19 -4.52 -8.76
C PHE A 154 7.57 -4.64 -8.11
N GLU A 155 8.46 -5.42 -8.73
CA GLU A 155 9.86 -5.52 -8.32
C GLU A 155 10.53 -4.15 -8.37
N ASN A 156 11.16 -3.74 -7.27
CA ASN A 156 11.77 -2.41 -7.11
C ASN A 156 10.79 -1.23 -7.33
N GLY A 157 9.49 -1.50 -7.30
CA GLY A 157 8.43 -0.52 -7.53
C GLY A 157 7.48 -0.42 -6.35
N GLY A 158 6.19 -0.33 -6.65
CA GLY A 158 5.13 -0.14 -5.66
C GLY A 158 4.05 -1.19 -5.67
N PHE A 159 3.25 -1.14 -4.62
CA PHE A 159 1.98 -1.83 -4.52
C PHE A 159 0.89 -0.91 -5.05
N VAL A 160 0.13 -1.37 -6.04
CA VAL A 160 -0.84 -0.53 -6.75
C VAL A 160 -2.20 -1.19 -6.86
N ASN A 161 -3.23 -0.35 -6.88
CA ASN A 161 -4.59 -0.73 -7.21
C ASN A 161 -4.82 -0.56 -8.72
N LEU A 162 -5.07 -1.67 -9.41
CA LEU A 162 -5.35 -1.76 -10.85
C LEU A 162 -6.85 -1.88 -11.15
N ASN A 163 -7.73 -1.81 -10.15
CA ASN A 163 -9.16 -1.79 -10.38
C ASN A 163 -9.57 -0.52 -11.17
N GLU A 164 -10.63 -0.63 -11.96
CA GLU A 164 -11.13 0.48 -12.77
C GLU A 164 -11.45 1.71 -11.92
N GLY A 165 -11.06 2.89 -12.41
CA GLY A 165 -11.26 4.16 -11.71
C GLY A 165 -10.37 4.37 -10.48
N ALA A 166 -9.39 3.50 -10.20
CA ALA A 166 -8.44 3.71 -9.10
C ALA A 166 -7.55 4.94 -9.32
N LEU A 167 -7.42 5.78 -8.29
CA LEU A 167 -6.66 7.04 -8.30
C LEU A 167 -5.42 7.00 -7.38
N GLY A 168 -5.11 5.85 -6.79
CA GLY A 168 -3.98 5.63 -5.88
C GLY A 168 -4.39 5.46 -4.42
N TRP A 169 -3.39 5.50 -3.53
CA TRP A 169 -3.58 5.31 -2.09
C TRP A 169 -3.60 6.63 -1.34
N VAL A 170 -4.31 6.64 -0.22
CA VAL A 170 -4.29 7.75 0.74
C VAL A 170 -4.05 7.24 2.16
N ALA A 171 -3.31 8.03 2.92
CA ALA A 171 -3.10 7.90 4.35
C ALA A 171 -3.98 8.93 5.06
N CYS A 172 -4.92 8.50 5.90
CA CYS A 172 -5.78 9.41 6.65
C CYS A 172 -5.42 9.40 8.13
N TYR A 173 -5.41 10.60 8.73
CA TYR A 173 -5.35 10.70 10.19
C TYR A 173 -6.53 9.95 10.82
N PRO A 174 -6.33 9.29 11.97
CA PRO A 174 -7.43 8.74 12.75
C PRO A 174 -8.35 9.90 13.17
N THR A 175 -9.65 9.78 12.91
CA THR A 175 -10.61 10.82 13.35
C THR A 175 -10.74 10.79 14.88
N ALA A 176 -10.89 11.98 15.48
CA ALA A 176 -10.75 12.22 16.92
C ALA A 176 -11.74 11.47 17.85
N SER A 177 -12.62 10.62 17.32
CA SER A 177 -13.68 9.93 18.07
C SER A 177 -13.30 8.52 18.53
N GLY A 178 -12.11 8.00 18.21
CA GLY A 178 -11.64 6.75 18.80
C GLY A 178 -10.54 6.04 18.02
N GLY A 179 -9.46 5.71 18.71
CA GLY A 179 -8.75 4.45 18.42
C GLY A 179 -7.78 4.45 17.25
N GLY A 180 -7.02 5.52 17.05
CA GLY A 180 -5.87 5.45 16.14
C GLY A 180 -4.68 4.68 16.72
N ASP A 181 -4.50 4.66 18.05
CA ASP A 181 -3.27 4.15 18.70
C ASP A 181 -1.97 4.59 17.98
N GLY A 182 -1.94 5.83 17.47
CA GLY A 182 -0.82 6.37 16.70
C GLY A 182 -0.73 5.94 15.22
N ARG A 183 -1.74 5.26 14.68
CA ARG A 183 -1.80 4.71 13.32
C ARG A 183 -2.72 5.53 12.42
N TRP A 184 -2.42 5.48 11.13
CA TRP A 184 -3.20 6.13 10.07
C TRP A 184 -3.89 5.06 9.24
N THR A 185 -5.11 5.32 8.76
CA THR A 185 -5.80 4.35 7.90
C THR A 185 -5.16 4.34 6.52
N LEU A 186 -5.00 3.15 5.92
CA LEU A 186 -4.67 2.99 4.51
C LEU A 186 -5.95 2.75 3.70
N SER A 187 -6.23 3.66 2.76
CA SER A 187 -7.42 3.57 1.90
C SER A 187 -7.08 3.73 0.42
N ALA A 188 -7.88 3.13 -0.45
CA ALA A 188 -7.85 3.39 -1.88
C ALA A 188 -8.76 4.58 -2.23
N ARG A 189 -8.25 5.47 -3.07
CA ARG A 189 -9.04 6.51 -3.72
C ARG A 189 -9.43 6.05 -5.13
N ASN A 190 -10.61 6.41 -5.56
CA ASN A 190 -11.17 6.18 -6.88
C ASN A 190 -12.08 7.35 -7.31
N GLU A 191 -12.66 7.25 -8.50
CA GLU A 191 -13.52 8.28 -9.08
C GLU A 191 -14.85 8.50 -8.33
N THR A 192 -15.39 7.47 -7.66
CA THR A 192 -16.67 7.53 -6.95
C THR A 192 -16.55 7.89 -5.47
N ASN A 193 -15.34 7.81 -4.90
CA ASN A 193 -15.05 8.07 -3.49
C ASN A 193 -14.03 9.20 -3.29
N ALA A 194 -13.89 10.13 -4.24
CA ALA A 194 -12.84 11.17 -4.23
C ALA A 194 -12.76 12.00 -2.93
N ASN A 195 -13.86 12.06 -2.16
CA ASN A 195 -13.95 12.73 -0.86
C ASN A 195 -13.24 11.99 0.29
N VAL A 196 -12.88 10.71 0.13
CA VAL A 196 -11.99 9.97 1.05
C VAL A 196 -10.64 10.70 1.24
N GLY A 197 -10.33 11.73 0.44
CA GLY A 197 -9.17 12.61 0.61
C GLY A 197 -9.32 13.80 1.58
N GLN A 198 -10.49 14.09 2.16
CA GLN A 198 -10.61 15.21 3.12
C GLN A 198 -9.84 14.90 4.41
N GLY A 199 -8.70 15.57 4.62
CA GLY A 199 -7.82 15.34 5.77
C GLY A 199 -6.83 14.18 5.60
N CYS A 200 -6.74 13.62 4.38
CA CYS A 200 -5.81 12.55 4.04
C CYS A 200 -4.72 13.02 3.08
N PHE A 201 -3.64 12.25 3.00
CA PHE A 201 -2.50 12.54 2.16
C PHE A 201 -2.34 11.43 1.12
N ALA A 202 -2.16 11.79 -0.14
CA ALA A 202 -1.84 10.80 -1.17
C ALA A 202 -0.47 10.18 -0.88
N VAL A 203 -0.35 8.86 -1.01
CA VAL A 203 0.89 8.12 -0.73
C VAL A 203 1.15 7.09 -1.82
N ASN A 204 2.42 6.81 -2.08
CA ASN A 204 2.83 5.57 -2.75
C ASN A 204 3.23 4.54 -1.69
N LEU A 205 3.10 3.26 -2.03
CA LEU A 205 3.50 2.15 -1.16
C LEU A 205 4.65 1.41 -1.82
N LYS A 206 5.86 1.60 -1.28
CA LYS A 206 7.07 0.96 -1.78
C LYS A 206 7.08 -0.52 -1.40
N VAL A 207 7.36 -1.37 -2.36
CA VAL A 207 7.48 -2.83 -2.19
C VAL A 207 8.92 -3.19 -1.87
N THR A 208 9.11 -4.01 -0.83
CA THR A 208 10.40 -4.65 -0.52
C THR A 208 10.19 -6.15 -0.38
N PRO A 209 10.92 -7.02 -1.12
CA PRO A 209 10.83 -8.46 -0.95
C PRO A 209 11.06 -8.88 0.50
N ALA A 210 10.32 -9.90 0.95
CA ALA A 210 10.36 -10.38 2.31
C ALA A 210 10.34 -11.91 2.34
N GLU A 211 10.72 -12.47 3.49
CA GLU A 211 10.56 -13.90 3.74
C GLU A 211 9.10 -14.22 4.11
N ALA A 212 8.64 -15.39 3.68
CA ALA A 212 7.37 -15.97 4.09
C ALA A 212 7.64 -17.30 4.80
N PRO A 213 6.87 -17.62 5.84
CA PRO A 213 5.80 -16.85 6.45
C PRO A 213 6.34 -15.83 7.47
N ALA A 214 5.69 -14.67 7.58
CA ALA A 214 6.08 -13.62 8.54
C ALA A 214 5.29 -13.69 9.86
N ALA A 215 4.12 -14.34 9.85
CA ALA A 215 3.30 -14.57 11.03
C ALA A 215 2.58 -15.93 10.92
N TRP A 216 2.15 -16.49 12.05
CA TRP A 216 1.22 -17.62 12.02
C TRP A 216 -0.16 -17.14 11.54
N GLN A 217 -0.73 -16.12 12.19
CA GLN A 217 -1.84 -15.31 11.67
C GLN A 217 -1.67 -13.84 12.05
N TYR A 218 -2.27 -12.94 11.27
CA TYR A 218 -2.51 -11.54 11.66
C TYR A 218 -3.90 -11.38 12.26
N THR A 219 -4.06 -10.46 13.21
CA THR A 219 -5.30 -10.28 14.01
C THR A 219 -5.87 -8.87 13.92
#